data_AF-A0A101C915-F1
#
_entry.id   AF-A0A101C915-F1
#
_cell.length_a   1.000
_cell.length_b   1.000
_cell.length_c   1.000
_cell.angle_alpha   90.00
_cell.angle_beta   90.00
_cell.angle_gamma   90.00
#
_symmetry.space_group_name_H-M   'P 1'
#
loop_
_entity.id
_entity.type
_entity.pdbx_description
1 polymer ?
#
loop_
_entity_poly.entity_id
_entity_poly.type
_entity_poly.pdbx_seq_one_letter_code
_entity_poly.pdbx_strand_id
1 'polypeptide(L)'
;MEKPTMTLTRKIQLLVDVPANEKNGMWEKLYRYQNRCFRAANFIVSHLYVQEMIKDFFYLTEEIQYKLADVNKDEMGIFTRSKTNTTARLVFDRFKGEIPTDILGSLNNTIQSTFSKNKADYWQGTKSLRNFKKDIPIPLPVKCISKMRYDSEKKAFCFNMFAIPVKTYLGKDFSDKRLIMERLLKEEIKLCTSQIQLKDGKIFWLAVFEFEKEEHLLKPEIIAEASLSLEHPIVAKANHVLITIGSKEEFLYRRLAIQASQKRIQAGIAYARSGNGVKRKQKALFKTENMESRYVSHRLHLYSRKLIDFCIQQQAGTLILKNQEDKIGIAKEQEFVLRNWSYYELQTKIKYKAEKAGIELIIG
;
A
#
# COMPACT_ATOMS: atom_id res chain seq x y z
N MET A 1 6.37 27.04 12.66
CA MET A 1 6.53 26.37 11.35
C MET A 1 6.10 24.92 11.53
N GLU A 2 5.10 24.45 10.78
CA GLU A 2 4.67 23.05 10.85
C GLU A 2 5.82 22.15 10.39
N LYS A 3 6.23 21.20 11.23
CA LYS A 3 7.27 20.24 10.86
C LYS A 3 6.74 19.36 9.72
N PRO A 4 7.59 19.00 8.74
CA PRO A 4 7.15 18.14 7.65
C PRO A 4 6.72 16.78 8.19
N THR A 5 5.47 16.37 7.90
CA THR A 5 4.91 15.08 8.34
C THR A 5 4.98 14.04 7.23
N MET A 6 4.95 12.76 7.61
CA MET A 6 4.95 11.61 6.72
C MET A 6 3.95 10.56 7.20
N THR A 7 3.22 9.93 6.27
CA THR A 7 2.31 8.83 6.60
C THR A 7 2.97 7.46 6.44
N LEU A 8 2.84 6.60 7.44
CA LEU A 8 3.30 5.21 7.42
C LEU A 8 2.13 4.26 7.65
N THR A 9 1.98 3.28 6.75
CA THR A 9 0.94 2.24 6.91
C THR A 9 1.52 0.99 7.56
N ARG A 10 0.89 0.49 8.62
CA ARG A 10 1.24 -0.79 9.25
C ARG A 10 0.08 -1.77 9.18
N LYS A 11 0.39 -3.00 8.78
CA LYS A 11 -0.55 -4.12 8.77
C LYS A 11 -0.56 -4.83 10.13
N ILE A 12 -1.68 -4.71 10.83
CA ILE A 12 -1.94 -5.28 12.16
C ILE A 12 -3.11 -6.26 12.03
N GLN A 13 -3.01 -7.46 12.60
CA GLN A 13 -4.13 -8.39 12.63
C GLN A 13 -5.10 -7.99 13.75
N LEU A 14 -6.40 -8.05 13.49
CA LEU A 14 -7.45 -7.85 14.47
C LEU A 14 -8.22 -9.14 14.74
N LEU A 15 -8.73 -9.27 15.96
CA LEU A 15 -9.63 -10.32 16.41
C LEU A 15 -10.89 -9.66 16.97
N VAL A 16 -12.06 -10.21 16.65
CA VAL A 16 -13.33 -9.73 17.23
C VAL A 16 -13.38 -10.15 18.70
N ASP A 17 -13.57 -9.17 19.58
CA ASP A 17 -13.57 -9.34 21.05
C ASP A 17 -15.01 -9.46 21.58
N VAL A 18 -15.73 -10.45 21.04
CA VAL A 18 -17.11 -10.81 21.43
C VAL A 18 -17.22 -12.32 21.70
N PRO A 19 -18.24 -12.78 22.45
CA PRO A 19 -18.50 -14.20 22.66
C PRO A 19 -18.66 -14.98 21.34
N ALA A 20 -18.39 -16.28 21.36
CA ALA A 20 -18.40 -17.10 20.14
C ALA A 20 -19.72 -17.02 19.35
N ASN A 21 -20.84 -16.91 20.06
CA ASN A 21 -22.19 -16.88 19.49
C ASN A 21 -22.44 -15.64 18.62
N GLU A 22 -21.80 -14.50 18.94
CA GLU A 22 -22.00 -13.22 18.23
C GLU A 22 -20.99 -13.00 17.10
N LYS A 23 -19.90 -13.79 17.04
CA LYS A 23 -18.84 -13.62 16.04
C LYS A 23 -19.37 -13.73 14.61
N ASN A 24 -20.29 -14.66 14.36
CA ASN A 24 -20.84 -14.86 13.02
C ASN A 24 -21.58 -13.62 12.51
N GLY A 25 -22.40 -12.99 13.36
CA GLY A 25 -23.10 -11.75 13.02
C GLY A 25 -22.13 -10.58 12.76
N MET A 26 -21.02 -10.49 13.50
CA MET A 26 -19.99 -9.47 13.25
C MET A 26 -19.26 -9.69 11.92
N TRP A 27 -18.95 -10.94 11.58
CA TRP A 27 -18.37 -11.28 10.28
C TRP A 27 -19.32 -10.99 9.13
N GLU A 28 -20.60 -11.35 9.26
CA GLU A 28 -21.62 -11.05 8.25
C GLU A 28 -21.76 -9.54 8.03
N LYS A 29 -21.76 -8.75 9.10
CA LYS A 29 -21.76 -7.28 9.04
C LYS A 29 -20.55 -6.74 8.27
N LEU A 30 -19.34 -7.26 8.52
CA LEU A 30 -18.13 -6.87 7.80
C LEU A 30 -18.17 -7.25 6.32
N TYR A 31 -18.63 -8.45 5.98
CA TYR A 31 -18.80 -8.88 4.59
C TYR A 31 -19.85 -8.05 3.86
N ARG A 32 -20.94 -7.68 4.55
CA ARG A 32 -21.95 -6.76 4.01
C ARG A 32 -21.32 -5.41 3.67
N TYR A 33 -20.55 -4.83 4.59
CA TYR A 33 -19.85 -3.56 4.35
C TYR A 33 -18.86 -3.67 3.19
N GLN A 34 -18.08 -4.75 3.10
CA GLN A 34 -17.15 -4.97 1.99
C GLN A 34 -17.87 -5.05 0.65
N ASN A 35 -18.97 -5.80 0.57
CA ASN A 35 -19.77 -5.92 -0.65
C ASN A 35 -20.34 -4.55 -1.09
N ARG A 36 -20.83 -3.75 -0.14
CA ARG A 36 -21.33 -2.40 -0.44
C ARG A 36 -20.21 -1.46 -0.86
N CYS A 37 -19.03 -1.53 -0.24
CA CYS A 37 -17.85 -0.77 -0.67
C CYS A 37 -17.45 -1.11 -2.10
N PHE A 38 -17.42 -2.40 -2.47
CA PHE A 38 -17.09 -2.82 -3.84
C PHE A 38 -18.07 -2.24 -4.87
N ARG A 39 -19.38 -2.38 -4.61
CA ARG A 39 -20.42 -1.85 -5.50
C ARG A 39 -20.34 -0.34 -5.61
N ALA A 40 -20.26 0.35 -4.47
CA ALA A 40 -20.11 1.80 -4.39
C ALA A 40 -18.88 2.28 -5.15
N ALA A 41 -17.73 1.63 -4.95
CA ALA A 41 -16.47 2.03 -5.59
C ALA A 41 -16.56 1.98 -7.12
N ASN A 42 -17.11 0.91 -7.67
CA ASN A 42 -17.31 0.77 -9.10
C ASN A 42 -18.34 1.78 -9.63
N PHE A 43 -19.43 2.02 -8.91
CA PHE A 43 -20.37 3.09 -9.29
C PHE A 43 -19.69 4.46 -9.33
N ILE A 44 -18.90 4.80 -8.31
CA ILE A 44 -18.20 6.10 -8.25
C ILE A 44 -17.28 6.26 -9.46
N VAL A 45 -16.45 5.26 -9.78
CA VAL A 45 -15.52 5.35 -10.91
C VAL A 45 -16.27 5.48 -12.23
N SER A 46 -17.29 4.66 -12.47
CA SER A 46 -18.08 4.74 -13.70
C SER A 46 -18.75 6.11 -13.87
N HIS A 47 -19.33 6.66 -12.81
CA HIS A 47 -19.94 7.99 -12.88
C HIS A 47 -18.89 9.09 -13.07
N LEU A 48 -17.74 9.02 -12.39
CA LEU A 48 -16.66 10.00 -12.59
C LEU A 48 -16.15 10.00 -14.03
N TYR A 49 -16.04 8.82 -14.65
CA TYR A 49 -15.63 8.65 -16.03
C TYR A 49 -16.68 9.20 -17.00
N VAL A 50 -17.95 8.80 -16.85
CA VAL A 50 -19.06 9.31 -17.68
C VAL A 50 -19.18 10.82 -17.55
N GLN A 51 -19.08 11.35 -16.33
CA GLN A 51 -19.07 12.79 -16.13
C GLN A 51 -18.00 13.45 -16.98
N GLU A 52 -16.74 12.98 -16.98
CA GLU A 52 -15.72 13.59 -17.85
C GLU A 52 -15.99 13.43 -19.35
N MET A 53 -16.49 12.27 -19.78
CA MET A 53 -16.65 11.92 -21.20
C MET A 53 -17.92 12.47 -21.84
N ILE A 54 -18.90 12.91 -21.06
CA ILE A 54 -20.20 13.37 -21.60
C ILE A 54 -20.05 14.55 -22.57
N LYS A 55 -18.96 15.34 -22.44
CA LYS A 55 -18.61 16.41 -23.39
C LYS A 55 -18.24 15.90 -24.78
N ASP A 56 -17.75 14.67 -24.88
CA ASP A 56 -17.28 14.05 -26.11
C ASP A 56 -18.36 13.15 -26.75
N PHE A 57 -19.54 13.04 -26.12
CA PHE A 57 -20.65 12.24 -26.65
C PHE A 57 -21.41 13.02 -27.72
N PHE A 58 -20.92 12.92 -28.97
CA PHE A 58 -21.49 13.57 -30.16
C PHE A 58 -22.95 13.19 -30.47
N TYR A 59 -23.45 12.10 -29.88
CA TYR A 59 -24.82 11.61 -30.04
C TYR A 59 -25.79 12.17 -28.97
N LEU A 60 -25.34 13.06 -28.10
CA LEU A 60 -26.19 13.88 -27.25
C LEU A 60 -26.46 15.21 -27.95
N THR A 61 -27.72 15.68 -27.94
CA THR A 61 -28.11 16.96 -28.55
C THR A 61 -27.37 18.14 -27.89
N GLU A 62 -27.17 19.24 -28.61
CA GLU A 62 -26.43 20.43 -28.11
C GLU A 62 -27.06 21.03 -26.83
N GLU A 63 -28.37 20.83 -26.62
CA GLU A 63 -29.08 21.13 -25.37
C GLU A 63 -28.53 20.39 -24.13
N ILE A 64 -27.71 19.35 -24.31
CA ILE A 64 -27.10 18.56 -23.22
C ILE A 64 -25.66 19.03 -22.92
N GLN A 65 -25.08 19.92 -23.73
CA GLN A 65 -23.69 20.40 -23.55
C GLN A 65 -23.57 21.59 -22.57
N TYR A 66 -24.36 21.61 -21.51
CA TYR A 66 -24.12 22.49 -20.37
C TYR A 66 -22.88 21.98 -19.61
N LYS A 67 -22.04 22.89 -19.12
CA LYS A 67 -20.80 22.53 -18.39
C LYS A 67 -21.13 21.63 -17.20
N LEU A 68 -20.19 20.73 -16.88
CA LEU A 68 -20.26 19.85 -15.70
C LEU A 68 -19.88 20.60 -14.42
N ALA A 69 -20.59 21.69 -14.19
CA ALA A 69 -20.45 22.58 -13.06
C ALA A 69 -21.74 22.56 -12.24
N ASP A 70 -21.61 23.01 -10.99
CA ASP A 70 -22.74 23.26 -10.11
C ASP A 70 -23.54 24.43 -10.68
N VAL A 71 -24.85 24.28 -10.89
CA VAL A 71 -25.77 25.34 -11.36
C VAL A 71 -25.64 26.60 -10.50
N ASN A 72 -25.34 26.43 -9.19
CA ASN A 72 -25.18 27.56 -8.28
C ASN A 72 -23.84 28.30 -8.45
N LYS A 73 -22.91 27.77 -9.27
CA LYS A 73 -21.57 28.34 -9.51
C LYS A 73 -21.34 28.74 -10.97
N ASP A 74 -22.07 28.15 -11.90
CA ASP A 74 -22.02 28.45 -13.33
C ASP A 74 -23.46 28.33 -13.85
N GLU A 75 -24.00 29.39 -14.44
CA GLU A 75 -25.37 29.41 -14.99
C GLU A 75 -25.56 28.34 -16.09
N MET A 76 -24.47 27.93 -16.73
CA MET A 76 -24.45 26.84 -17.71
C MET A 76 -24.10 25.48 -17.07
N GLY A 77 -24.22 25.32 -15.75
CA GLY A 77 -23.94 24.08 -15.03
C GLY A 77 -25.08 23.05 -15.10
N ILE A 78 -24.80 21.75 -15.30
CA ILE A 78 -25.83 20.68 -15.27
C ILE A 78 -26.08 20.14 -13.86
N PHE A 79 -25.06 20.19 -12.99
CA PHE A 79 -25.19 19.54 -11.70
C PHE A 79 -25.91 20.42 -10.72
N THR A 80 -26.82 19.83 -9.94
CA THR A 80 -27.41 20.54 -8.78
C THR A 80 -26.38 20.91 -7.72
N ARG A 81 -25.16 20.34 -7.77
CA ARG A 81 -24.07 20.48 -6.79
C ARG A 81 -22.69 20.25 -7.43
N SER A 82 -21.61 20.47 -6.67
CA SER A 82 -20.24 20.11 -7.09
C SER A 82 -20.10 18.64 -7.52
N LYS A 83 -19.24 18.39 -8.52
CA LYS A 83 -18.94 17.05 -9.07
C LYS A 83 -18.70 15.98 -7.99
N THR A 84 -17.94 16.33 -6.94
CA THR A 84 -17.65 15.49 -5.77
C THR A 84 -18.90 15.10 -4.98
N ASN A 85 -19.80 16.06 -4.78
CA ASN A 85 -20.99 15.87 -3.99
C ASN A 85 -22.04 15.04 -4.73
N THR A 86 -22.09 15.13 -6.06
CA THR A 86 -23.00 14.34 -6.90
C THR A 86 -22.72 12.84 -6.77
N THR A 87 -21.45 12.43 -6.87
CA THR A 87 -21.09 11.01 -6.71
C THR A 87 -21.27 10.52 -5.29
N ALA A 88 -20.95 11.36 -4.29
CA ALA A 88 -21.19 11.03 -2.89
C ALA A 88 -22.68 10.79 -2.62
N ARG A 89 -23.55 11.69 -3.10
CA ARG A 89 -25.00 11.61 -2.88
C ARG A 89 -25.63 10.39 -3.55
N LEU A 90 -25.24 10.10 -4.78
CA LEU A 90 -25.69 8.91 -5.51
C LEU A 90 -25.43 7.62 -4.72
N VAL A 91 -24.26 7.52 -4.12
CA VAL A 91 -23.88 6.36 -3.32
C VAL A 91 -24.60 6.36 -1.96
N PHE A 92 -24.76 7.53 -1.33
CA PHE A 92 -25.50 7.66 -0.08
C PHE A 92 -26.97 7.25 -0.23
N ASP A 93 -27.66 7.74 -1.26
CA ASP A 93 -29.07 7.43 -1.47
C ASP A 93 -29.26 5.94 -1.81
N ARG A 94 -28.32 5.34 -2.55
CA ARG A 94 -28.40 3.92 -2.94
C ARG A 94 -28.12 2.94 -1.80
N PHE A 95 -27.25 3.28 -0.85
CA PHE A 95 -26.82 2.38 0.23
C PHE A 95 -27.21 2.88 1.62
N LYS A 96 -28.19 3.80 1.70
CA LYS A 96 -28.69 4.37 2.95
C LYS A 96 -29.16 3.27 3.90
N GLY A 97 -28.70 3.29 5.14
CA GLY A 97 -29.08 2.32 6.18
C GLY A 97 -28.35 0.98 6.12
N GLU A 98 -27.67 0.65 5.02
CA GLU A 98 -26.98 -0.65 4.88
C GLU A 98 -25.52 -0.61 5.34
N ILE A 99 -24.88 0.56 5.21
CA ILE A 99 -23.48 0.83 5.54
C ILE A 99 -23.35 2.23 6.18
N PRO A 100 -22.44 2.43 7.15
CA PRO A 100 -22.15 3.75 7.69
C PRO A 100 -21.74 4.75 6.61
N THR A 101 -22.30 5.97 6.67
CA THR A 101 -22.05 7.06 5.72
C THR A 101 -20.58 7.49 5.74
N ASP A 102 -19.92 7.43 6.89
CA ASP A 102 -18.49 7.77 7.00
C ASP A 102 -17.61 6.89 6.09
N ILE A 103 -17.95 5.61 5.93
CA ILE A 103 -17.23 4.69 5.04
C ILE A 103 -17.39 5.13 3.59
N LEU A 104 -18.62 5.44 3.17
CA LEU A 104 -18.93 5.86 1.81
C LEU A 104 -18.30 7.22 1.47
N GLY A 105 -18.32 8.18 2.39
CA GLY A 105 -17.69 9.48 2.21
C GLY A 105 -16.17 9.36 2.04
N SER A 106 -15.53 8.56 2.91
CA SER A 106 -14.10 8.26 2.81
C SER A 106 -13.73 7.54 1.50
N LEU A 107 -14.55 6.58 1.09
CA LEU A 107 -14.40 5.87 -0.18
C LEU A 107 -14.49 6.83 -1.38
N ASN A 108 -15.48 7.71 -1.40
CA ASN A 108 -15.67 8.70 -2.47
C ASN A 108 -14.45 9.62 -2.59
N ASN A 109 -13.98 10.18 -1.48
CA ASN A 109 -12.81 11.08 -1.47
C ASN A 109 -11.54 10.37 -1.95
N THR A 110 -11.33 9.11 -1.53
CA THR A 110 -10.18 8.30 -1.95
C THR A 110 -10.22 8.01 -3.45
N ILE A 111 -11.38 7.60 -3.97
CA ILE A 111 -11.53 7.26 -5.39
C ILE A 111 -11.42 8.51 -6.25
N GLN A 112 -12.06 9.60 -5.85
CA GLN A 112 -12.02 10.84 -6.62
C GLN A 112 -10.60 11.43 -6.69
N SER A 113 -9.89 11.51 -5.55
CA SER A 113 -8.50 11.99 -5.55
C SER A 113 -7.61 11.12 -6.44
N THR A 114 -7.83 9.81 -6.43
CA THR A 114 -7.07 8.90 -7.29
C THR A 114 -7.44 9.01 -8.76
N PHE A 115 -8.72 9.22 -9.07
CA PHE A 115 -9.21 9.43 -10.43
C PHE A 115 -8.62 10.72 -11.01
N SER A 116 -8.67 11.83 -10.25
CA SER A 116 -8.11 13.12 -10.67
C SER A 116 -6.60 13.03 -10.94
N LYS A 117 -5.84 12.32 -10.10
CA LYS A 117 -4.40 12.12 -10.30
C LYS A 117 -4.06 11.37 -11.58
N ASN A 118 -4.87 10.37 -11.94
CA ASN A 118 -4.64 9.52 -13.11
C ASN A 118 -5.38 10.00 -14.37
N LYS A 119 -6.05 11.16 -14.30
CA LYS A 119 -6.94 11.63 -15.37
C LYS A 119 -6.22 11.76 -16.71
N ALA A 120 -5.03 12.36 -16.71
CA ALA A 120 -4.21 12.51 -17.93
C ALA A 120 -3.81 11.15 -18.52
N ASP A 121 -3.37 10.21 -17.69
CA ASP A 121 -3.00 8.84 -18.10
C ASP A 121 -4.16 8.10 -18.79
N TYR A 122 -5.39 8.31 -18.31
CA TYR A 122 -6.57 7.66 -18.90
C TYR A 122 -6.85 8.16 -20.32
N TRP A 123 -6.66 9.46 -20.58
CA TRP A 123 -6.89 10.07 -21.90
C TRP A 123 -5.80 9.72 -22.91
N GLN A 124 -4.57 9.58 -22.43
CA GLN A 124 -3.45 9.15 -23.26
C GLN A 124 -3.47 7.63 -23.53
N GLY A 125 -4.38 6.87 -22.89
CA GLY A 125 -4.46 5.41 -23.03
C GLY A 125 -3.33 4.66 -22.33
N THR A 126 -2.48 5.33 -21.56
CA THR A 126 -1.35 4.69 -20.84
C THR A 126 -1.81 3.92 -19.60
N LYS A 127 -3.04 4.17 -19.14
CA LYS A 127 -3.63 3.50 -17.97
C LYS A 127 -5.09 3.15 -18.21
N SER A 128 -5.49 1.95 -17.79
CA SER A 128 -6.90 1.54 -17.80
C SER A 128 -7.66 2.12 -16.62
N LEU A 129 -8.96 2.37 -16.82
CA LEU A 129 -9.88 2.75 -15.75
C LEU A 129 -9.92 1.66 -14.67
N ARG A 130 -9.90 2.07 -13.39
CA ARG A 130 -9.86 1.12 -12.28
C ARG A 130 -11.19 0.40 -12.10
N ASN A 131 -11.15 -0.92 -12.07
CA ASN A 131 -12.27 -1.77 -11.66
C ASN A 131 -11.92 -2.46 -10.33
N PHE A 132 -12.77 -2.28 -9.32
CA PHE A 132 -12.56 -2.85 -7.99
C PHE A 132 -13.14 -4.26 -7.90
N LYS A 133 -12.41 -5.13 -7.20
CA LYS A 133 -12.83 -6.50 -6.90
C LYS A 133 -13.61 -6.55 -5.58
N LYS A 134 -14.26 -7.69 -5.33
CA LYS A 134 -15.06 -7.93 -4.11
C LYS A 134 -14.23 -7.89 -2.81
N ASP A 135 -12.92 -8.07 -2.90
CA ASP A 135 -11.98 -8.06 -1.79
C ASP A 135 -11.41 -6.67 -1.47
N ILE A 136 -12.05 -5.60 -1.96
CA ILE A 136 -11.65 -4.21 -1.66
C ILE A 136 -11.55 -3.99 -0.13
N PRO A 137 -10.51 -3.30 0.36
CA PRO A 137 -10.44 -2.88 1.76
C PRO A 137 -11.58 -1.91 2.11
N ILE A 138 -12.13 -2.05 3.31
CA ILE A 138 -13.16 -1.15 3.86
C ILE A 138 -12.45 0.08 4.46
N PRO A 139 -12.73 1.31 4.01
CA PRO A 139 -12.19 2.51 4.63
C PRO A 139 -12.64 2.65 6.08
N LEU A 140 -11.71 2.95 6.97
CA LEU A 140 -11.92 3.19 8.40
C LEU A 140 -11.49 4.62 8.76
N PRO A 141 -12.44 5.57 8.74
CA PRO A 141 -12.21 6.91 9.28
C PRO A 141 -11.95 6.86 10.78
N VAL A 142 -11.14 7.80 11.27
CA VAL A 142 -10.80 7.92 12.71
C VAL A 142 -12.06 8.06 13.57
N LYS A 143 -13.09 8.76 13.07
CA LYS A 143 -14.39 8.92 13.73
C LYS A 143 -15.11 7.60 14.03
N CYS A 144 -14.83 6.55 13.27
CA CYS A 144 -15.43 5.24 13.45
C CYS A 144 -14.67 4.36 14.47
N ILE A 145 -13.56 4.87 15.02
CA ILE A 145 -12.75 4.25 16.05
C ILE A 145 -13.08 4.93 17.37
N SER A 146 -13.39 4.14 18.40
CA SER A 146 -13.71 4.66 19.74
C SER A 146 -13.19 3.73 20.83
N LYS A 147 -13.08 4.27 22.06
CA LYS A 147 -12.69 3.52 23.28
C LYS A 147 -11.37 2.75 23.12
N MET A 148 -10.37 3.39 22.54
CA MET A 148 -9.06 2.77 22.38
C MET A 148 -8.33 2.71 23.73
N ARG A 149 -7.95 1.51 24.15
CA ARG A 149 -7.27 1.27 25.43
C ARG A 149 -6.33 0.09 25.36
N TYR A 150 -5.32 0.08 26.21
CA TYR A 150 -4.52 -1.12 26.46
C TYR A 150 -5.16 -1.94 27.58
N ASP A 151 -5.38 -3.23 27.34
CA ASP A 151 -5.92 -4.18 28.30
C ASP A 151 -4.77 -5.06 28.83
N SER A 152 -4.43 -4.88 30.11
CA SER A 152 -3.32 -5.57 30.78
C SER A 152 -3.56 -7.08 30.92
N GLU A 153 -4.82 -7.51 31.08
CA GLU A 153 -5.16 -8.93 31.20
C GLU A 153 -5.01 -9.64 29.86
N LYS A 154 -5.52 -9.02 28.79
CA LYS A 154 -5.46 -9.57 27.43
C LYS A 154 -4.12 -9.32 26.73
N LYS A 155 -3.24 -8.49 27.32
CA LYS A 155 -1.97 -8.02 26.74
C LYS A 155 -2.13 -7.49 25.32
N ALA A 156 -3.23 -6.78 25.05
CA ALA A 156 -3.62 -6.34 23.73
C ALA A 156 -4.26 -4.95 23.76
N PHE A 157 -4.13 -4.22 22.66
CA PHE A 157 -4.88 -3.00 22.43
C PHE A 157 -6.30 -3.35 21.98
N CYS A 158 -7.30 -2.83 22.69
CA CYS A 158 -8.71 -3.04 22.45
C CYS A 158 -9.34 -1.72 22.03
N PHE A 159 -10.21 -1.76 21.02
CA PHE A 159 -10.97 -0.60 20.56
C PHE A 159 -12.25 -1.03 19.85
N ASN A 160 -13.16 -0.10 19.65
CA ASN A 160 -14.39 -0.32 18.89
C ASN A 160 -14.22 0.25 17.48
N MET A 161 -14.62 -0.54 16.49
CA MET A 161 -14.53 -0.22 15.07
C MET A 161 -15.91 -0.46 14.42
N PHE A 162 -16.57 0.57 13.90
CA PHE A 162 -17.96 0.46 13.38
C PHE A 162 -18.94 -0.18 14.38
N ALA A 163 -18.77 0.13 15.67
CA ALA A 163 -19.47 -0.52 16.78
C ALA A 163 -19.22 -2.03 16.88
N ILE A 164 -18.08 -2.52 16.39
CA ILE A 164 -17.60 -3.89 16.57
C ILE A 164 -16.40 -3.84 17.54
N PRO A 165 -16.51 -4.47 18.73
CA PRO A 165 -15.38 -4.60 19.64
C PRO A 165 -14.29 -5.47 19.03
N VAL A 166 -13.07 -4.94 18.93
CA VAL A 166 -11.92 -5.63 18.37
C VAL A 166 -10.70 -5.51 19.28
N LYS A 167 -9.84 -6.52 19.23
CA LYS A 167 -8.52 -6.52 19.86
C LYS A 167 -7.43 -6.79 18.84
N THR A 168 -6.28 -6.16 19.05
CA THR A 168 -5.09 -6.38 18.24
C THR A 168 -4.44 -7.72 18.52
N TYR A 169 -3.90 -8.34 17.47
CA TYR A 169 -3.05 -9.53 17.56
C TYR A 169 -1.67 -9.18 17.02
N LEU A 170 -0.73 -8.93 17.93
CA LEU A 170 0.66 -8.54 17.61
C LEU A 170 1.62 -9.73 17.53
N GLY A 171 1.20 -10.94 17.89
CA GLY A 171 2.04 -12.13 17.89
C GLY A 171 3.20 -12.03 18.89
N LYS A 172 4.35 -12.65 18.56
CA LYS A 172 5.60 -12.56 19.33
C LYS A 172 6.46 -11.34 18.92
N ASP A 173 5.96 -10.44 18.08
CA ASP A 173 6.70 -9.25 17.66
C ASP A 173 6.59 -8.17 18.74
N PHE A 174 7.64 -8.02 19.55
CA PHE A 174 7.66 -7.14 20.71
C PHE A 174 8.14 -5.70 20.42
N SER A 175 8.77 -5.40 19.28
CA SER A 175 9.44 -4.09 19.10
C SER A 175 8.59 -3.02 18.42
N ASP A 176 8.31 -3.14 17.13
CA ASP A 176 7.93 -1.96 16.35
C ASP A 176 6.45 -1.62 16.44
N LYS A 177 5.58 -2.63 16.30
CA LYS A 177 4.12 -2.39 16.28
C LYS A 177 3.59 -2.02 17.65
N ARG A 178 4.13 -2.64 18.70
CA ARG A 178 3.74 -2.34 20.08
C ARG A 178 4.12 -0.91 20.46
N LEU A 179 5.36 -0.51 20.18
CA LEU A 179 5.83 0.84 20.46
C LEU A 179 4.99 1.91 19.73
N ILE A 180 4.66 1.70 18.45
CA ILE A 180 3.80 2.63 17.69
C ILE A 180 2.42 2.76 18.35
N MET A 181 1.85 1.65 18.82
CA MET A 181 0.54 1.63 19.47
C MET A 181 0.57 2.28 20.86
N GLU A 182 1.66 2.11 21.63
CA GLU A 182 1.86 2.80 22.90
C GLU A 182 2.00 4.31 22.70
N ARG A 183 2.76 4.74 21.69
CA ARG A 183 2.88 6.15 21.32
C ARG A 183 1.56 6.76 20.85
N LEU A 184 0.74 5.99 20.12
CA LEU A 184 -0.62 6.40 19.77
C LEU A 184 -1.50 6.64 21.01
N LEU A 185 -1.41 5.76 22.02
CA LEU A 185 -2.17 5.95 23.27
C LEU A 185 -1.70 7.16 24.08
N LYS A 186 -0.42 7.53 23.96
CA LYS A 186 0.16 8.75 24.56
C LYS A 186 -0.11 10.01 23.73
N GLU A 187 -0.83 9.89 22.62
CA GLU A 187 -1.12 10.99 21.68
C GLU A 187 0.13 11.62 21.02
N GLU A 188 1.28 10.93 21.05
CA GLU A 188 2.52 11.38 20.38
C GLU A 188 2.45 11.24 18.85
N ILE A 189 1.55 10.41 18.34
CA ILE A 189 1.39 10.10 16.92
C ILE A 189 -0.08 10.22 16.56
N LYS A 190 -0.37 10.80 15.39
CA LYS A 190 -1.74 10.93 14.90
C LYS A 190 -2.13 9.75 14.01
N LEU A 191 -3.33 9.23 14.23
CA LEU A 191 -3.93 8.22 13.36
C LEU A 191 -4.69 8.90 12.22
N CYS A 192 -4.46 8.46 10.99
CA CYS A 192 -5.20 8.90 9.81
C CYS A 192 -6.28 7.89 9.42
N THR A 193 -7.06 8.24 8.40
CA THR A 193 -8.01 7.34 7.75
C THR A 193 -7.31 6.05 7.33
N SER A 194 -7.66 4.96 8.01
CA SER A 194 -7.08 3.64 7.86
C SER A 194 -7.96 2.77 6.96
N GLN A 195 -7.57 1.51 6.75
CA GLN A 195 -8.40 0.55 6.00
C GLN A 195 -8.47 -0.81 6.71
N ILE A 196 -9.54 -1.55 6.48
CA ILE A 196 -9.69 -2.95 6.93
C ILE A 196 -9.69 -3.85 5.72
N GLN A 197 -8.79 -4.81 5.71
CA GLN A 197 -8.72 -5.85 4.69
C GLN A 197 -9.14 -7.19 5.29
N LEU A 198 -10.20 -7.79 4.72
CA LEU A 198 -10.61 -9.16 5.02
C LEU A 198 -9.86 -10.08 4.05
N LYS A 199 -8.98 -10.94 4.56
CA LYS A 199 -8.20 -11.87 3.72
C LYS A 199 -7.99 -13.19 4.43
N ASP A 200 -8.25 -14.30 3.73
CA ASP A 200 -8.06 -15.67 4.22
C ASP A 200 -8.74 -15.95 5.58
N GLY A 201 -9.95 -15.43 5.77
CA GLY A 201 -10.70 -15.57 7.03
C GLY A 201 -10.14 -14.77 8.20
N LYS A 202 -9.25 -13.80 7.94
CA LYS A 202 -8.65 -12.92 8.95
C LYS A 202 -8.94 -11.46 8.66
N ILE A 203 -8.99 -10.66 9.73
CA ILE A 203 -9.17 -9.21 9.68
C ILE A 203 -7.80 -8.57 9.82
N PHE A 204 -7.42 -7.75 8.83
CA PHE A 204 -6.20 -6.96 8.87
C PHE A 204 -6.55 -5.48 8.87
N TRP A 205 -6.06 -4.77 9.87
CA TRP A 205 -6.08 -3.32 9.93
C TRP A 205 -4.82 -2.78 9.26
N LEU A 206 -5.01 -2.03 8.19
CA LEU A 206 -4.01 -1.21 7.52
C LEU A 206 -4.04 0.17 8.17
N ALA A 207 -3.44 0.27 9.36
CA ALA A 207 -3.40 1.47 10.17
C ALA A 207 -2.45 2.48 9.54
N VAL A 208 -2.93 3.69 9.26
CA VAL A 208 -2.13 4.79 8.69
C VAL A 208 -1.79 5.77 9.81
N PHE A 209 -0.50 5.93 10.09
CA PHE A 209 0.01 6.80 11.14
C PHE A 209 0.74 7.98 10.52
N GLU A 210 0.52 9.17 11.04
CA GLU A 210 1.23 10.40 10.68
C GLU A 210 2.37 10.64 11.67
N PHE A 211 3.60 10.64 11.18
CA PHE A 211 4.82 10.87 11.94
C PHE A 211 5.45 12.20 11.52
N GLU A 212 6.07 12.89 12.48
CA GLU A 212 7.04 13.95 12.16
C GLU A 212 8.30 13.31 11.55
N LYS A 213 8.89 13.96 10.55
CA LYS A 213 10.19 13.52 10.02
C LYS A 213 11.26 13.58 11.11
N GLU A 214 12.18 12.63 11.08
CA GLU A 214 13.29 12.60 12.04
C GLU A 214 14.23 13.78 11.74
N GLU A 215 14.52 14.60 12.76
CA GLU A 215 15.50 15.67 12.65
C GLU A 215 16.91 15.09 12.81
N HIS A 216 17.58 14.84 11.70
CA HIS A 216 18.98 14.46 11.65
C HIS A 216 19.84 15.68 11.30
N LEU A 217 21.00 15.84 11.95
CA LEU A 217 22.01 16.84 11.59
C LEU A 217 22.73 16.40 10.31
N LEU A 218 22.08 16.59 9.17
CA LEU A 218 22.60 16.25 7.85
C LEU A 218 23.25 17.47 7.21
N LYS A 219 24.39 17.27 6.53
CA LYS A 219 25.07 18.31 5.76
C LYS A 219 24.73 18.13 4.29
N PRO A 220 24.05 19.10 3.63
CA PRO A 220 23.71 19.01 2.21
C PRO A 220 24.93 18.80 1.30
N GLU A 221 26.09 19.33 1.71
CA GLU A 221 27.37 19.24 1.00
C GLU A 221 27.92 17.81 0.90
N ILE A 222 27.57 16.94 1.85
CA ILE A 222 28.06 15.56 1.88
C ILE A 222 27.13 14.71 1.00
N ILE A 223 27.70 14.25 -0.10
CA ILE A 223 27.01 13.41 -1.08
C ILE A 223 27.40 11.94 -0.85
N ALA A 224 26.39 11.10 -0.63
CA ALA A 224 26.54 9.66 -0.68
C ALA A 224 26.21 9.17 -2.09
N GLU A 225 27.16 8.51 -2.75
CA GLU A 225 26.91 7.87 -4.04
C GLU A 225 26.62 6.38 -3.82
N ALA A 226 25.45 5.91 -4.23
CA ALA A 226 25.09 4.50 -4.24
C ALA A 226 25.04 3.99 -5.68
N SER A 227 25.77 2.89 -5.93
CA SER A 227 25.76 2.16 -7.19
C SER A 227 25.32 0.73 -6.95
N LEU A 228 24.61 0.17 -7.91
CA LEU A 228 24.19 -1.22 -7.90
C LEU A 228 25.31 -2.05 -8.54
N SER A 229 25.66 -3.22 -8.00
CA SER A 229 26.69 -4.07 -8.58
C SER A 229 26.24 -5.53 -8.62
N LEU A 230 26.82 -6.32 -9.54
CA LEU A 230 26.51 -7.74 -9.71
C LEU A 230 26.95 -8.58 -8.54
N GLU A 231 28.11 -8.25 -7.97
CA GLU A 231 28.72 -9.00 -6.89
C GLU A 231 28.16 -8.58 -5.52
N HIS A 232 27.83 -7.29 -5.39
CA HIS A 232 27.35 -6.67 -4.16
C HIS A 232 26.13 -5.81 -4.46
N PRO A 233 24.99 -6.05 -3.79
CA PRO A 233 23.76 -5.33 -4.07
C PRO A 233 23.77 -3.84 -4.11
N ILE A 234 24.42 -3.24 -3.14
CA ILE A 234 24.59 -1.81 -3.13
C ILE A 234 26.02 -1.57 -2.70
N VAL A 235 26.74 -0.81 -3.50
CA VAL A 235 28.05 -0.27 -3.16
C VAL A 235 27.86 1.22 -2.98
N ALA A 236 28.01 1.71 -1.75
CA ALA A 236 27.83 3.12 -1.42
C ALA A 236 29.13 3.73 -0.94
N LYS A 237 29.39 4.97 -1.35
CA LYS A 237 30.58 5.74 -1.00
C LYS A 237 30.17 7.12 -0.49
N ALA A 238 30.70 7.51 0.66
CA ALA A 238 30.55 8.86 1.22
C ALA A 238 31.81 9.19 2.02
N ASN A 239 32.34 10.43 1.95
CA ASN A 239 33.52 10.87 2.70
C ASN A 239 34.71 9.91 2.68
N HIS A 240 35.02 9.35 1.50
CA HIS A 240 36.06 8.32 1.31
C HIS A 240 35.84 6.96 2.00
N VAL A 241 34.72 6.78 2.71
CA VAL A 241 34.28 5.49 3.26
C VAL A 241 33.45 4.75 2.21
N LEU A 242 33.82 3.50 1.94
CA LEU A 242 33.10 2.60 1.06
C LEU A 242 32.38 1.54 1.90
N ILE A 243 31.09 1.33 1.64
CA ILE A 243 30.32 0.23 2.20
C ILE A 243 29.75 -0.64 1.08
N THR A 244 29.85 -1.95 1.27
CA THR A 244 29.23 -2.95 0.41
C THR A 244 28.09 -3.63 1.17
N ILE A 245 26.89 -3.62 0.61
CA ILE A 245 25.68 -4.12 1.26
C ILE A 245 25.21 -5.39 0.55
N GLY A 246 25.33 -6.51 1.26
CA GLY A 246 24.95 -7.85 0.80
C GLY A 246 26.01 -8.49 -0.10
N SER A 247 25.73 -9.73 -0.54
CA SER A 247 26.62 -10.50 -1.42
C SER A 247 25.84 -11.27 -2.49
N LYS A 248 26.54 -11.66 -3.56
CA LYS A 248 26.01 -12.52 -4.62
C LYS A 248 25.44 -13.84 -4.09
N GLU A 249 26.09 -14.42 -3.08
CA GLU A 249 25.63 -15.68 -2.47
C GLU A 249 24.31 -15.51 -1.74
N GLU A 250 24.22 -14.47 -0.91
CA GLU A 250 23.04 -14.21 -0.09
C GLU A 250 21.84 -13.84 -0.96
N PHE A 251 22.04 -13.01 -1.98
CA PHE A 251 20.93 -12.50 -2.77
C PHE A 251 20.63 -13.38 -4.00
N LEU A 252 21.58 -13.47 -4.95
CA LEU A 252 21.36 -14.09 -6.24
C LEU A 252 21.31 -15.63 -6.14
N TYR A 253 22.31 -16.28 -5.56
CA TYR A 253 22.34 -17.75 -5.51
C TYR A 253 21.20 -18.31 -4.65
N ARG A 254 20.87 -17.65 -3.53
CA ARG A 254 19.70 -18.05 -2.75
C ARG A 254 18.40 -17.93 -3.53
N ARG A 255 18.23 -16.85 -4.32
CA ARG A 255 17.06 -16.67 -5.20
C ARG A 255 16.99 -17.77 -6.27
N LEU A 256 18.11 -18.06 -6.93
CA LEU A 256 18.20 -19.15 -7.94
C LEU A 256 17.89 -20.52 -7.34
N ALA A 257 18.35 -20.80 -6.11
CA ALA A 257 18.02 -22.03 -5.41
C ALA A 257 16.52 -22.16 -5.11
N ILE A 258 15.85 -21.05 -4.75
CA ILE A 258 14.39 -21.01 -4.54
C ILE A 258 13.66 -21.27 -5.88
N GLN A 259 14.09 -20.62 -6.96
CA GLN A 259 13.50 -20.83 -8.30
C GLN A 259 13.69 -22.27 -8.79
N ALA A 260 14.88 -22.83 -8.64
CA ALA A 260 15.17 -24.23 -9.00
C ALA A 260 14.32 -25.20 -8.17
N SER A 261 14.17 -24.94 -6.87
CA SER A 261 13.28 -25.72 -6.00
C SER A 261 11.82 -25.66 -6.47
N GLN A 262 11.31 -24.46 -6.83
CA GLN A 262 9.96 -24.31 -7.38
C GLN A 262 9.78 -25.08 -8.70
N LYS A 263 10.75 -25.02 -9.62
CA LYS A 263 10.71 -25.79 -10.88
C LYS A 263 10.65 -27.30 -10.63
N ARG A 264 11.43 -27.83 -9.68
CA ARG A 264 11.38 -29.25 -9.27
C ARG A 264 10.01 -29.62 -8.70
N ILE A 265 9.44 -28.76 -7.85
CA ILE A 265 8.09 -28.97 -7.30
C ILE A 265 7.07 -29.01 -8.44
N GLN A 266 7.13 -28.08 -9.39
CA GLN A 266 6.22 -28.04 -10.55
C GLN A 266 6.30 -29.33 -11.38
N ALA A 267 7.51 -29.79 -11.71
CA ALA A 267 7.69 -31.07 -12.41
C ALA A 267 7.14 -32.26 -11.60
N GLY A 268 7.34 -32.24 -10.28
CA GLY A 268 6.84 -33.26 -9.37
C GLY A 268 5.31 -33.32 -9.23
N ILE A 269 4.58 -32.25 -9.59
CA ILE A 269 3.09 -32.23 -9.54
C ILE A 269 2.51 -33.30 -10.44
N ALA A 270 3.12 -33.61 -11.59
CA ALA A 270 2.64 -34.63 -12.52
C ALA A 270 2.50 -36.00 -11.83
N TYR A 271 3.48 -36.35 -11.00
CA TYR A 271 3.57 -37.62 -10.27
C TYR A 271 2.86 -37.62 -8.91
N ALA A 272 2.24 -36.51 -8.50
CA ALA A 272 1.52 -36.43 -7.23
C ALA A 272 0.15 -37.12 -7.30
N ARG A 273 -0.25 -37.80 -6.21
CA ARG A 273 -1.53 -38.52 -6.10
C ARG A 273 -2.72 -37.67 -6.57
N SER A 274 -3.41 -38.13 -7.61
CA SER A 274 -4.68 -37.60 -8.08
C SER A 274 -5.85 -38.31 -7.38
N GLY A 275 -6.93 -37.59 -7.10
CA GLY A 275 -8.14 -38.16 -6.47
C GLY A 275 -8.87 -37.19 -5.55
N ASN A 276 -8.12 -36.27 -4.91
CA ASN A 276 -8.67 -35.27 -3.97
C ASN A 276 -8.70 -33.85 -4.57
N GLY A 277 -8.80 -33.76 -5.90
CA GLY A 277 -8.86 -32.50 -6.65
C GLY A 277 -7.53 -31.77 -6.88
N VAL A 278 -7.58 -30.75 -7.75
CA VAL A 278 -6.42 -29.98 -8.21
C VAL A 278 -5.71 -29.27 -7.05
N LYS A 279 -6.47 -28.69 -6.11
CA LYS A 279 -5.91 -28.00 -4.93
C LYS A 279 -5.04 -28.93 -4.07
N ARG A 280 -5.45 -30.20 -3.90
CA ARG A 280 -4.67 -31.17 -3.13
C ARG A 280 -3.41 -31.60 -3.88
N LYS A 281 -3.53 -31.83 -5.20
CA LYS A 281 -2.40 -32.19 -6.08
C LYS A 281 -1.33 -31.08 -6.12
N GLN A 282 -1.75 -29.82 -6.16
CA GLN A 282 -0.87 -28.64 -6.22
C GLN A 282 -0.49 -28.04 -4.84
N LYS A 283 -0.82 -28.71 -3.72
CA LYS A 283 -0.60 -28.16 -2.36
C LYS A 283 0.85 -27.71 -2.11
N ALA A 284 1.83 -28.45 -2.63
CA ALA A 284 3.25 -28.11 -2.49
C ALA A 284 3.61 -26.80 -3.22
N LEU A 285 3.00 -26.56 -4.38
CA LEU A 285 3.19 -25.34 -5.16
C LEU A 285 2.64 -24.13 -4.40
N PHE A 286 1.39 -24.17 -3.94
CA PHE A 286 0.78 -23.06 -3.20
C PHE A 286 1.54 -22.71 -1.91
N LYS A 287 2.18 -23.70 -1.25
CA LYS A 287 3.01 -23.45 -0.07
C LYS A 287 4.28 -22.65 -0.42
N THR A 288 4.82 -22.84 -1.61
CA THR A 288 6.14 -22.35 -2.04
C THR A 288 6.08 -21.14 -2.97
N GLU A 289 4.93 -20.87 -3.58
CA GLU A 289 4.66 -19.80 -4.56
C GLU A 289 5.21 -18.43 -4.12
N ASN A 290 4.87 -18.01 -2.89
CA ASN A 290 5.26 -16.70 -2.36
C ASN A 290 6.63 -16.69 -1.65
N MET A 291 7.43 -17.76 -1.71
CA MET A 291 8.72 -17.79 -1.00
C MET A 291 9.76 -16.87 -1.63
N GLU A 292 9.87 -16.84 -2.97
CA GLU A 292 10.83 -15.99 -3.67
C GLU A 292 10.56 -14.50 -3.39
N SER A 293 9.32 -14.06 -3.62
CA SER A 293 8.90 -12.67 -3.40
C SER A 293 9.12 -12.25 -1.94
N ARG A 294 8.76 -13.08 -0.97
CA ARG A 294 9.01 -12.79 0.46
C ARG A 294 10.50 -12.68 0.78
N TYR A 295 11.32 -13.57 0.21
CA TYR A 295 12.77 -13.55 0.42
C TYR A 295 13.40 -12.27 -0.13
N VAL A 296 13.11 -11.93 -1.39
CA VAL A 296 13.62 -10.74 -2.06
C VAL A 296 13.16 -9.49 -1.33
N SER A 297 11.86 -9.35 -1.06
CA SER A 297 11.32 -8.16 -0.40
C SER A 297 11.95 -7.94 0.99
N HIS A 298 12.17 -9.01 1.77
CA HIS A 298 12.86 -8.94 3.05
C HIS A 298 14.32 -8.45 2.90
N ARG A 299 15.08 -8.99 1.95
CA ARG A 299 16.47 -8.55 1.70
C ARG A 299 16.54 -7.10 1.25
N LEU A 300 15.68 -6.68 0.32
CA LEU A 300 15.60 -5.29 -0.13
C LEU A 300 15.21 -4.34 1.01
N HIS A 301 14.36 -4.77 1.95
CA HIS A 301 14.07 -4.01 3.17
C HIS A 301 15.29 -3.88 4.09
N LEU A 302 16.13 -4.91 4.22
CA LEU A 302 17.36 -4.81 5.01
C LEU A 302 18.40 -3.92 4.33
N TYR A 303 18.62 -4.10 3.03
CA TYR A 303 19.63 -3.36 2.28
C TYR A 303 19.32 -1.86 2.23
N SER A 304 18.07 -1.49 1.94
CA SER A 304 17.67 -0.08 1.97
C SER A 304 17.71 0.52 3.37
N ARG A 305 17.67 -0.27 4.46
CA ARG A 305 17.85 0.25 5.82
C ARG A 305 19.33 0.52 6.07
N LYS A 306 20.20 -0.46 5.80
CA LYS A 306 21.66 -0.33 5.93
C LYS A 306 22.21 0.85 5.13
N LEU A 307 21.69 1.10 3.93
CA LEU A 307 22.11 2.22 3.10
C LEU A 307 21.79 3.57 3.75
N ILE A 308 20.57 3.72 4.28
CA ILE A 308 20.15 4.98 4.93
C ILE A 308 20.88 5.16 6.27
N ASP A 309 21.05 4.09 7.05
CA ASP A 309 21.82 4.12 8.29
C ASP A 309 23.28 4.57 8.01
N PHE A 310 23.88 4.09 6.92
CA PHE A 310 25.20 4.55 6.47
C PHE A 310 25.21 6.04 6.10
N CYS A 311 24.20 6.53 5.38
CA CYS A 311 24.11 7.95 5.03
C CYS A 311 23.99 8.84 6.29
N ILE A 312 23.20 8.40 7.28
CA ILE A 312 23.06 9.11 8.57
C ILE A 312 24.39 9.11 9.33
N GLN A 313 25.10 7.97 9.39
CA GLN A 313 26.41 7.86 10.04
C GLN A 313 27.44 8.80 9.43
N GLN A 314 27.39 9.00 8.11
CA GLN A 314 28.29 9.89 7.37
C GLN A 314 27.78 11.35 7.31
N GLN A 315 26.62 11.64 7.93
CA GLN A 315 25.96 12.95 7.90
C GLN A 315 25.65 13.45 6.47
N ALA A 316 25.41 12.53 5.53
CA ALA A 316 25.12 12.85 4.14
C ALA A 316 23.69 13.38 3.97
N GLY A 317 23.55 14.62 3.48
CA GLY A 317 22.25 15.21 3.16
C GLY A 317 21.67 14.78 1.82
N THR A 318 22.54 14.35 0.89
CA THR A 318 22.15 13.98 -0.47
C THR A 318 22.60 12.57 -0.80
N LEU A 319 21.68 11.73 -1.29
CA LEU A 319 21.94 10.38 -1.79
C LEU A 319 21.74 10.36 -3.30
N ILE A 320 22.80 10.08 -4.06
CA ILE A 320 22.74 9.88 -5.50
C ILE A 320 22.70 8.37 -5.77
N LEU A 321 21.59 7.90 -6.32
CA LEU A 321 21.47 6.53 -6.79
C LEU A 321 21.81 6.51 -8.29
N LYS A 322 23.02 6.06 -8.64
CA LYS A 322 23.45 5.95 -10.04
C LYS A 322 22.77 4.74 -10.69
N ASN A 323 21.90 4.97 -11.68
CA ASN A 323 21.40 3.88 -12.51
C ASN A 323 22.51 3.37 -13.43
N GLN A 324 22.62 2.05 -13.53
CA GLN A 324 23.53 1.42 -14.50
C GLN A 324 22.89 1.27 -15.89
N GLU A 325 21.80 2.00 -16.17
CA GLU A 325 21.16 1.98 -17.49
C GLU A 325 22.11 2.52 -18.56
N ASP A 326 23.03 3.45 -18.25
CA ASP A 326 23.98 3.97 -19.23
C ASP A 326 25.13 3.01 -19.62
N LYS A 327 25.16 1.79 -19.07
CA LYS A 327 26.09 0.72 -19.49
C LYS A 327 25.41 -0.31 -20.40
N ILE A 328 24.62 0.11 -21.39
CA ILE A 328 23.86 -0.72 -22.38
C ILE A 328 24.73 -1.65 -23.28
N GLY A 329 26.00 -1.89 -22.97
CA GLY A 329 26.90 -2.76 -23.75
C GLY A 329 26.87 -4.26 -23.44
N ILE A 330 26.17 -4.75 -22.39
CA ILE A 330 26.26 -6.16 -21.92
C ILE A 330 24.88 -6.85 -22.01
N ALA A 331 24.41 -7.06 -23.25
CA ALA A 331 23.02 -7.37 -23.58
C ALA A 331 22.46 -8.74 -23.12
N LYS A 332 23.25 -9.65 -22.52
CA LYS A 332 22.74 -10.96 -22.02
C LYS A 332 22.82 -11.13 -20.51
N GLU A 333 23.91 -10.67 -19.89
CA GLU A 333 24.02 -10.70 -18.42
C GLU A 333 23.06 -9.70 -17.79
N GLN A 334 22.84 -8.54 -18.43
CA GLN A 334 21.93 -7.52 -17.91
C GLN A 334 20.48 -7.98 -17.87
N GLU A 335 19.97 -8.72 -18.88
CA GLU A 335 18.58 -9.18 -18.85
C GLU A 335 18.33 -10.17 -17.68
N PHE A 336 19.26 -11.10 -17.47
CA PHE A 336 19.24 -12.02 -16.34
C PHE A 336 19.31 -11.28 -14.99
N VAL A 337 20.10 -10.22 -14.92
CA VAL A 337 20.31 -9.41 -13.71
C VAL A 337 19.10 -8.51 -13.45
N LEU A 338 18.64 -7.74 -14.43
CA LEU A 338 17.44 -6.90 -14.36
C LEU A 338 16.22 -7.70 -13.89
N ARG A 339 16.04 -8.92 -14.42
CA ARG A 339 14.98 -9.84 -13.99
C ARG A 339 15.11 -10.26 -12.52
N ASN A 340 16.33 -10.45 -12.03
CA ASN A 340 16.61 -11.01 -10.72
C ASN A 340 16.94 -9.98 -9.63
N TRP A 341 17.00 -8.70 -9.96
CA TRP A 341 17.41 -7.65 -9.02
C TRP A 341 16.28 -6.79 -8.46
N SER A 342 15.10 -6.81 -9.08
CA SER A 342 13.92 -6.10 -8.58
C SER A 342 14.20 -4.61 -8.25
N TYR A 343 14.93 -3.92 -9.13
CA TYR A 343 15.46 -2.56 -8.91
C TYR A 343 14.38 -1.55 -8.52
N TYR A 344 13.24 -1.56 -9.20
CA TYR A 344 12.11 -0.68 -8.87
C TYR A 344 11.60 -0.85 -7.43
N GLU A 345 11.57 -2.09 -6.91
CA GLU A 345 11.14 -2.33 -5.53
C GLU A 345 12.18 -1.78 -4.54
N LEU A 346 13.47 -1.92 -4.85
CA LEU A 346 14.55 -1.37 -4.03
C LEU A 346 14.50 0.16 -3.99
N GLN A 347 14.41 0.80 -5.15
CA GLN A 347 14.32 2.26 -5.30
C GLN A 347 13.14 2.82 -4.50
N THR A 348 11.97 2.17 -4.59
CA THR A 348 10.78 2.57 -3.82
C THR A 348 11.03 2.51 -2.31
N LYS A 349 11.72 1.46 -1.82
CA LYS A 349 12.05 1.32 -0.40
C LYS A 349 13.12 2.33 0.06
N ILE A 350 14.09 2.66 -0.80
CA ILE A 350 15.11 3.67 -0.53
C ILE A 350 14.45 5.05 -0.43
N LYS A 351 13.67 5.43 -1.45
CA LYS A 351 12.94 6.71 -1.49
C LYS A 351 12.13 6.95 -0.21
N TYR A 352 11.31 5.98 0.16
CA TYR A 352 10.51 6.05 1.38
C TYR A 352 11.35 6.28 2.65
N LYS A 353 12.51 5.60 2.78
CA LYS A 353 13.34 5.71 3.98
C LYS A 353 14.21 6.97 3.99
N ALA A 354 14.66 7.42 2.81
CA ALA A 354 15.37 8.69 2.63
C ALA A 354 14.45 9.86 3.03
N GLU A 355 13.22 9.87 2.52
CA GLU A 355 12.20 10.88 2.88
C GLU A 355 11.92 10.92 4.38
N LYS A 356 11.92 9.74 5.04
CA LYS A 356 11.75 9.62 6.50
C LYS A 356 12.92 10.22 7.29
N ALA A 357 14.15 10.04 6.79
CA ALA A 357 15.37 10.54 7.41
C ALA A 357 15.72 11.98 7.01
N GLY A 358 14.95 12.60 6.10
CA GLY A 358 15.24 13.94 5.59
C GLY A 358 16.38 13.99 4.57
N ILE A 359 16.77 12.86 3.98
CA ILE A 359 17.82 12.77 2.95
C ILE A 359 17.18 13.01 1.58
N GLU A 360 17.77 13.89 0.79
CA GLU A 360 17.36 14.13 -0.58
C GLU A 360 17.87 13.00 -1.49
N LEU A 361 16.95 12.33 -2.21
CA LEU A 361 17.29 11.26 -3.13
C LEU A 361 17.27 11.78 -4.57
N ILE A 362 18.44 11.78 -5.21
CA ILE A 362 18.60 12.05 -6.64
C ILE A 362 18.78 10.70 -7.34
N ILE A 363 17.93 10.42 -8.32
CA ILE A 363 18.05 9.26 -9.19
C ILE A 363 18.76 9.74 -10.44
N GLY A 364 19.99 9.27 -10.64
CA GLY A 364 20.81 9.59 -11.80
C GLY A 364 20.93 8.43 -12.77
#